data_AF-A0A3D0XL77-F1
#
_entry.id   AF-A0A3D0XL77-F1
#
_cell.length_a   1.000
_cell.length_b   1.000
_cell.length_c   1.000
_cell.angle_alpha   90.00
_cell.angle_beta   90.00
_cell.angle_gamma   90.00
#
_symmetry.space_group_name_H-M   'P 1'
#
loop_
_entity.id
_entity.type
_entity.pdbx_description
1 polymer ?
#
loop_
_entity_poly.entity_id
_entity_poly.type
_entity_poly.pdbx_seq_one_letter_code
_entity_poly.pdbx_strand_id
1 'polypeptide(L)'
;MKSKIKWKDDILTAFSNIGNSSHIENICKETFSIRKAAGRSTPNKFRQTVQRTLQNFSSDASDFKKSKNEDLFRMVEGKGKGVWGLRC
;
A
#
# COMPACT_ATOMS: atom_id res chain seq x y z
N MET A 1 1.78 -14.56 20.54
CA MET A 1 2.11 -14.82 19.12
C MET A 1 2.32 -13.47 18.42
N LYS A 2 3.49 -13.20 17.82
CA LYS A 2 3.66 -12.01 16.97
C LYS A 2 2.94 -12.29 15.65
N SER A 3 1.83 -11.61 15.38
CA SER A 3 1.18 -11.68 14.07
C SER A 3 2.16 -11.29 12.98
N LYS A 4 2.19 -12.06 11.88
CA LYS A 4 3.07 -11.81 10.74
C LYS A 4 2.62 -10.52 10.04
N ILE A 5 3.40 -9.45 10.20
CA ILE A 5 3.19 -8.16 9.51
C ILE A 5 3.13 -8.39 8.00
N LYS A 6 2.07 -7.92 7.36
CA LYS A 6 1.81 -8.03 5.93
C LYS A 6 2.17 -6.71 5.23
N TRP A 7 2.28 -6.76 3.91
CA TRP A 7 2.52 -5.58 3.08
C TRP A 7 1.48 -4.47 3.27
N LYS A 8 0.20 -4.84 3.49
CA LYS A 8 -0.85 -3.85 3.76
C LYS A 8 -0.55 -3.03 5.02
N ASP A 9 0.02 -3.66 6.05
CA ASP A 9 0.27 -3.03 7.33
C ASP A 9 1.42 -2.02 7.21
N ASP A 10 2.50 -2.38 6.49
CA ASP A 10 3.60 -1.45 6.19
C ASP A 10 3.11 -0.23 5.37
N ILE A 11 2.20 -0.46 4.42
CA ILE A 11 1.63 0.60 3.59
C ILE A 11 0.69 1.50 4.40
N LEU A 12 -0.11 0.94 5.31
CA LEU A 12 -0.92 1.73 6.24
C LEU A 12 -0.04 2.62 7.12
N THR A 13 1.04 2.08 7.67
CA THR A 13 2.04 2.88 8.40
C THR A 13 2.67 3.95 7.52
N ALA A 14 2.97 3.64 6.25
CA ALA A 14 3.49 4.63 5.32
C ALA A 14 2.52 5.81 5.14
N PHE A 15 1.21 5.55 4.97
CA PHE A 15 0.20 6.61 4.93
C PHE A 15 0.09 7.38 6.25
N SER A 16 0.23 6.73 7.41
CA SER A 16 0.28 7.44 8.69
C SER A 16 1.47 8.42 8.78
N ASN A 17 2.58 8.13 8.11
CA ASN A 17 3.78 8.97 8.13
C ASN A 17 3.76 10.10 7.09
N ILE A 18 3.30 9.82 5.86
CA ILE A 18 3.32 10.80 4.74
C ILE A 18 1.99 11.54 4.55
N GLY A 19 0.97 11.20 5.33
CA GLY A 19 -0.39 11.72 5.22
C GLY A 19 -1.34 10.79 4.45
N ASN A 20 -2.65 11.07 4.58
CA ASN A 20 -3.74 10.19 4.11
C ASN A 20 -3.75 9.91 2.59
N SER A 21 -2.99 10.66 1.79
CA SER A 21 -2.86 10.43 0.34
C SER A 21 -1.50 10.86 -0.18
N SER A 22 -0.93 10.11 -1.12
CA SER A 22 0.33 10.46 -1.77
C SER A 22 0.51 9.74 -3.11
N HIS A 23 1.50 10.20 -3.89
CA HIS A 23 1.92 9.52 -5.12
C HIS A 23 2.60 8.18 -4.80
N ILE A 24 2.41 7.17 -5.66
CA ILE A 24 2.92 5.80 -5.52
C ILE A 24 4.43 5.75 -5.24
N GLU A 25 5.20 6.70 -5.78
CA GLU A 25 6.64 6.80 -5.54
C GLU A 25 6.97 7.14 -4.09
N ASN A 26 6.24 8.08 -3.48
CA ASN A 26 6.44 8.45 -2.09
C ASN A 26 6.00 7.32 -1.15
N ILE A 27 4.87 6.67 -1.47
CA ILE A 27 4.41 5.47 -0.76
C ILE A 27 5.49 4.37 -0.80
N CYS A 28 6.10 4.14 -1.98
CA CYS A 28 7.17 3.16 -2.11
C CYS A 28 8.41 3.52 -1.28
N LYS A 29 8.85 4.79 -1.32
CA LYS A 29 10.00 5.27 -0.53
C LYS A 29 9.77 5.05 0.97
N GLU A 30 8.61 5.45 1.47
CA GLU A 30 8.30 5.32 2.88
C GLU A 30 8.14 3.85 3.31
N THR A 31 7.42 3.05 2.51
CA THR A 31 7.27 1.61 2.77
C THR A 31 8.64 0.91 2.78
N PHE A 32 9.56 1.32 1.91
CA PHE A 32 10.92 0.79 1.88
C PHE A 32 11.69 1.13 3.16
N SER A 33 11.63 2.38 3.62
CA SER A 33 12.24 2.83 4.87
C SER A 33 11.72 2.02 6.07
N ILE A 34 10.40 1.86 6.19
CA ILE A 34 9.75 1.08 7.25
C ILE A 34 10.23 -0.38 7.25
N ARG A 35 10.26 -1.01 6.07
CA ARG A 35 10.68 -2.42 5.95
C ARG A 35 12.16 -2.60 6.26
N LYS A 36 13.01 -1.70 5.79
CA LYS A 36 14.45 -1.72 6.05
C LYS A 36 14.75 -1.54 7.54
N ALA A 37 14.11 -0.57 8.20
CA ALA A 37 14.25 -0.34 9.64
C ALA A 37 13.79 -1.55 10.47
N ALA A 38 12.78 -2.28 10.02
CA ALA A 38 12.29 -3.49 10.66
C ALA A 38 13.04 -4.78 10.28
N GLY A 39 14.12 -4.70 9.49
CA GLY A 39 14.88 -5.87 9.02
C GLY A 39 14.09 -6.82 8.11
N ARG A 40 13.07 -6.31 7.40
CA ARG A 40 12.21 -7.10 6.51
C ARG A 40 12.74 -7.11 5.08
N SER A 41 12.41 -8.17 4.34
CA SER A 41 12.85 -8.33 2.94
C SER A 41 12.26 -7.29 1.98
N THR A 42 13.04 -6.89 0.98
CA THR A 42 12.61 -5.98 -0.09
C THR A 42 12.86 -6.66 -1.45
N PRO A 43 11.82 -7.16 -2.13
CA PRO A 43 11.98 -7.88 -3.40
C PRO A 43 12.42 -6.94 -4.53
N ASN A 44 13.09 -7.47 -5.56
CA ASN A 44 13.53 -6.71 -6.74
C ASN A 44 12.37 -5.98 -7.44
N LYS A 45 11.16 -6.57 -7.45
CA LYS A 45 9.94 -5.94 -7.98
C LYS A 45 9.14 -5.23 -6.89
N PHE A 46 9.82 -4.38 -6.10
CA PHE A 46 9.23 -3.71 -4.93
C PHE A 46 8.02 -2.85 -5.28
N ARG A 47 8.18 -1.94 -6.25
CA ARG A 47 7.10 -1.05 -6.71
C ARG A 47 5.87 -1.85 -7.16
N GLN A 48 6.07 -2.91 -7.95
CA GLN A 48 4.97 -3.78 -8.38
C GLN A 48 4.29 -4.47 -7.20
N THR A 49 5.04 -4.84 -6.16
CA THR A 49 4.49 -5.45 -4.95
C THR A 49 3.62 -4.46 -4.16
N VAL A 50 4.08 -3.22 -4.00
CA VAL A 50 3.31 -2.14 -3.36
C VAL A 50 2.05 -1.84 -4.16
N GLN A 51 2.17 -1.61 -5.48
CA GLN A 51 1.05 -1.33 -6.36
C GLN A 51 0.00 -2.45 -6.34
N ARG A 52 0.44 -3.71 -6.46
CA ARG A 52 -0.47 -4.86 -6.39
C ARG A 52 -1.14 -4.97 -5.02
N THR A 53 -0.44 -4.61 -3.95
CA THR A 53 -1.05 -4.56 -2.62
C THR A 53 -2.16 -3.52 -2.58
N LEU A 54 -1.89 -2.28 -3.01
CA LEU A 54 -2.91 -1.23 -3.09
C LEU A 54 -4.14 -1.66 -3.90
N GLN A 55 -3.93 -2.23 -5.09
CA GLN A 55 -5.02 -2.71 -5.96
C GLN A 55 -5.84 -3.85 -5.33
N ASN A 56 -5.21 -4.80 -4.65
CA ASN A 56 -5.93 -5.90 -4.01
C ASN A 56 -6.87 -5.46 -2.88
N PHE A 57 -6.60 -4.28 -2.29
CA PHE A 57 -7.31 -3.72 -1.13
C PHE A 57 -7.99 -2.38 -1.49
N SER A 58 -8.33 -2.17 -2.76
CA SER A 58 -9.06 -1.00 -3.23
C SER A 58 -10.17 -1.41 -4.18
N SER A 59 -11.41 -1.10 -3.84
CA SER A 59 -12.59 -1.35 -4.68
C SER A 59 -12.58 -0.58 -6.00
N ASP A 60 -11.73 0.45 -6.11
CA ASP A 60 -11.52 1.22 -7.34
C ASP A 60 -10.69 0.44 -8.39
N ALA A 61 -10.04 -0.66 -7.99
CA ALA A 61 -9.22 -1.49 -8.87
C ALA A 61 -9.99 -2.72 -9.39
N SER A 62 -9.68 -3.13 -10.62
CA SER A 62 -10.20 -4.38 -11.22
C SER A 62 -9.78 -5.62 -10.42
N ASP A 63 -8.62 -5.55 -9.76
CA ASP A 63 -8.01 -6.67 -9.05
C ASP A 63 -8.44 -6.72 -7.58
N PHE A 64 -9.48 -5.96 -7.21
CA PHE A 64 -9.99 -5.91 -5.85
C PHE A 64 -10.36 -7.29 -5.36
N LYS A 65 -9.69 -7.76 -4.30
CA LYS A 65 -9.96 -9.07 -3.72
C LYS A 65 -11.14 -8.97 -2.76
N LYS A 66 -12.35 -9.03 -3.30
CA LYS A 66 -13.62 -9.07 -2.54
C LYS A 66 -13.59 -10.12 -1.41
N SER A 67 -12.91 -11.25 -1.60
CA SER A 67 -12.76 -12.29 -0.58
C SER A 67 -12.04 -11.86 0.70
N LYS A 68 -11.35 -10.72 0.71
CA LYS A 68 -10.71 -10.18 1.91
C LYS A 68 -11.61 -9.26 2.73
N ASN A 69 -12.77 -8.82 2.21
CA ASN A 69 -13.68 -7.85 2.85
C ASN A 69 -12.98 -6.61 3.43
N GLU A 70 -11.86 -6.18 2.83
CA GLU A 70 -11.05 -5.06 3.30
C GLU A 70 -10.84 -4.10 2.13
N ASP A 71 -11.58 -2.99 2.13
CA ASP A 71 -11.45 -1.89 1.17
C ASP A 71 -10.72 -0.71 1.84
N LEU A 72 -9.39 -0.78 1.86
CA LEU A 72 -8.52 0.08 2.66
C LEU A 72 -7.99 1.30 1.89
N PHE A 73 -7.91 1.21 0.57
CA PHE A 73 -7.26 2.22 -0.27
C PHE A 73 -8.19 2.70 -1.38
N ARG A 74 -7.95 3.90 -1.87
CA ARG A 74 -8.67 4.51 -3.00
C ARG A 74 -7.71 5.19 -3.98
N MET A 75 -8.11 5.26 -5.24
CA MET A 75 -7.43 6.05 -6.28
C MET A 75 -7.95 7.49 -6.20
N VAL A 76 -7.15 8.41 -5.65
CA VAL A 76 -7.61 9.76 -5.30
C VAL A 76 -7.91 10.59 -6.55
N GLU A 77 -7.05 10.51 -7.56
CA GLU A 77 -7.20 11.24 -8.83
C GLU A 77 -7.73 10.36 -9.97
N GLY A 78 -8.17 9.14 -9.64
CA GLY A 78 -8.63 8.15 -10.61
C GLY A 78 -7.51 7.26 -11.17
N LYS A 79 -7.94 6.31 -12.01
CA LYS A 79 -7.09 5.23 -12.51
C LYS A 79 -5.95 5.76 -13.38
N GLY A 80 -4.72 5.33 -13.07
CA GLY A 80 -3.53 5.65 -13.86
C GLY A 80 -2.82 6.95 -13.48
N LYS A 81 -3.38 7.77 -12.58
CA LYS A 81 -2.72 9.00 -12.09
C LYS A 81 -1.65 8.76 -11.03
N GLY A 82 -1.63 7.56 -10.44
CA GLY A 82 -0.59 7.17 -9.48
C GLY A 82 -0.76 7.76 -8.08
N VAL A 83 -1.83 8.52 -7.82
CA VAL A 83 -2.16 9.06 -6.50
C VAL A 83 -3.13 8.13 -5.78
N TRP A 84 -2.70 7.67 -4.60
CA TRP A 84 -3.46 6.76 -3.75
C TRP A 84 -3.72 7.39 -2.40
N GLY A 85 -4.77 6.96 -1.73
CA GLY A 85 -5.08 7.39 -0.38
C GLY A 85 -5.80 6.32 0.44
N LEU A 86 -5.92 6.57 1.73
CA LEU A 86 -6.72 5.76 2.64
C LEU A 86 -8.21 5.93 2.34
N ARG A 87 -8.97 4.84 2.48
CA ARG A 87 -10.42 4.83 2.44
C ARG A 87 -10.92 4.80 3.88
N CYS A 88 -11.32 5.97 4.37
CA CYS A 88 -11.92 6.19 5.69
C CYS A 88 -13.44 6.21 5.60
#